data_AF-A0A961TS83-F1
#
_entry.id   AF-A0A961TS83-F1
#
_cell.length_a   1.000
_cell.length_b   1.000
_cell.length_c   1.000
_cell.angle_alpha   90.00
_cell.angle_beta   90.00
_cell.angle_gamma   90.00
#
_symmetry.space_group_name_H-M   'P 1'
#
loop_
_entity.id
_entity.type
_entity.pdbx_description
1 polymer ?
#
loop_
_entity_poly.entity_id
_entity_poly.type
_entity_poly.pdbx_seq_one_letter_code
_entity_poly.pdbx_strand_id
1 'polypeptide(L)'
;MHTKKLVELWDSYSGILWEPGRHKDACQGYVIELQGIMDRHAIRSFDNQLVDRIVTDLRDKGNRNSTVNRKLAVLSKLLRKHHKTGGLDRLPDFQKLPERNGRIRFLSRDEEAFLFAALELQEVTYGNLARFLVDTGARVGEAINLRWTDIHGETATFWETKAHTPRSVPLTDRALLALEHQRSMALGPFAKVRYPNFRNAWIKARKRAGLSSDPQVVPHILRHTCASRLAQSGVDIKRIQEFLGHKTLAMTLRYAHLAPRHLDVCVDALNKLAQLEAAE
;
A
#
# COMPACT_ATOMS: atom_id res chain seq x y z
N MET A 1 31.17 -2.12 30.19
CA MET A 1 29.99 -1.60 29.45
C MET A 1 29.07 -2.78 29.17
N HIS A 2 27.86 -2.82 29.74
CA HIS A 2 26.87 -3.85 29.40
C HIS A 2 26.43 -3.60 27.95
N THR A 3 26.78 -4.49 27.02
CA THR A 3 26.19 -4.48 25.68
C THR A 3 24.69 -4.73 25.84
N LYS A 4 23.89 -3.68 25.66
CA LYS A 4 22.44 -3.81 25.69
C LYS A 4 21.96 -4.59 24.48
N LYS A 5 21.01 -5.50 24.69
CA LYS A 5 20.36 -6.25 23.61
C LYS A 5 19.31 -5.39 22.91
N LEU A 6 19.01 -5.65 21.64
CA LEU A 6 17.94 -4.94 20.92
C LEU A 6 16.58 -5.14 21.58
N VAL A 7 16.32 -6.31 22.18
CA VAL A 7 15.09 -6.58 22.93
C VAL A 7 14.96 -5.67 24.16
N GLU A 8 16.05 -5.43 24.88
CA GLU A 8 16.06 -4.51 26.03
C GLU A 8 15.80 -3.06 25.58
N LEU A 9 16.37 -2.65 24.44
CA LEU A 9 16.07 -1.34 23.85
C LEU A 9 14.60 -1.25 23.44
N TRP A 10 14.03 -2.33 22.90
CA TRP A 10 12.62 -2.38 22.55
C TRP A 10 11.73 -2.22 23.77
N ASP A 11 12.01 -2.94 24.87
CA ASP A 11 11.24 -2.82 26.10
C ASP A 11 11.31 -1.40 26.67
N SER A 12 12.50 -0.77 26.58
CA SER A 12 12.74 0.59 27.07
C SER A 12 12.03 1.66 26.24
N TYR A 13 11.94 1.50 24.91
CA TYR A 13 11.55 2.59 24.02
C TYR A 13 10.27 2.34 23.22
N SER A 14 9.76 1.11 23.16
CA SER A 14 8.67 0.78 22.24
C SER A 14 7.35 1.47 22.61
N GLY A 15 7.09 1.69 23.90
CA GLY A 15 5.95 2.48 24.40
C GLY A 15 5.97 3.93 23.96
N ILE A 16 7.16 4.52 23.76
CA ILE A 16 7.34 5.92 23.35
C ILE A 16 7.33 6.04 21.82
N LEU A 17 7.90 5.05 21.14
CA LEU A 17 8.18 5.13 19.71
C LEU A 17 7.03 4.61 18.84
N TRP A 18 6.21 3.70 19.34
CA TRP A 18 5.10 3.10 18.59
C TRP A 18 3.81 3.06 19.40
N GLU A 19 2.77 3.58 18.75
CA GLU A 19 1.38 3.44 19.16
C GLU A 19 0.95 1.97 19.16
N PRO A 20 0.07 1.55 20.09
CA PRO A 20 -0.48 0.19 20.12
C PRO A 20 -1.15 -0.22 18.79
N GLY A 21 -1.00 -1.49 18.44
CA GLY A 21 -1.69 -2.12 17.30
C GLY A 21 -0.77 -2.93 16.39
N ARG A 22 -1.35 -3.54 15.35
CA ARG A 22 -0.69 -4.52 14.45
C ARG A 22 0.66 -4.09 13.88
N HIS A 23 0.87 -2.79 13.65
CA HIS A 23 2.15 -2.29 13.18
C HIS A 23 3.26 -2.40 14.23
N LYS A 24 2.95 -2.12 15.50
CA LYS A 24 3.89 -2.27 16.62
C LYS A 24 4.25 -3.74 16.81
N ASP A 25 3.27 -4.63 16.74
CA ASP A 25 3.48 -6.08 16.86
C ASP A 25 4.42 -6.59 15.74
N ALA A 26 4.22 -6.13 14.50
CA ALA A 26 5.12 -6.46 13.40
C ALA A 26 6.54 -5.92 13.62
N CYS A 27 6.68 -4.70 14.15
CA CYS A 27 7.99 -4.13 14.49
C CYS A 27 8.69 -4.93 15.60
N GLN A 28 7.94 -5.42 16.60
CA GLN A 28 8.47 -6.29 17.65
C GLN A 28 9.04 -7.58 17.05
N GLY A 29 8.28 -8.22 16.14
CA GLY A 29 8.74 -9.40 15.42
C GLY A 29 10.04 -9.16 14.65
N TYR A 30 10.18 -7.99 14.01
CA TYR A 30 11.44 -7.62 13.36
C TYR A 30 12.59 -7.49 14.37
N VAL A 31 12.37 -6.84 15.52
CA VAL A 31 13.42 -6.71 16.54
C VAL A 31 13.88 -8.06 17.06
N ILE A 32 12.95 -8.99 17.33
CA ILE A 32 13.27 -10.34 17.78
C ILE A 32 14.12 -11.07 16.73
N GLU A 33 13.74 -10.99 15.46
CA GLU A 33 14.51 -11.60 14.37
C GLU A 33 15.92 -10.99 14.25
N LEU A 34 16.04 -9.67 14.33
CA LEU A 34 17.33 -8.98 14.27
C LEU A 34 18.21 -9.33 15.48
N GLN A 35 17.64 -9.46 16.68
CA GLN A 35 18.36 -9.96 17.84
C GLN A 35 18.91 -11.37 17.60
N GLY A 36 18.10 -12.27 17.03
CA GLY A 36 18.56 -13.63 16.72
C GLY A 36 19.71 -13.68 15.69
N ILE A 37 19.78 -12.69 14.78
CA ILE A 37 20.94 -12.53 13.89
C ILE A 37 22.16 -12.07 14.68
N MET A 38 22.01 -11.07 15.56
CA MET A 38 23.11 -10.60 16.41
C MET A 38 23.68 -11.72 17.28
N ASP A 39 22.81 -12.52 17.91
CA ASP A 39 23.22 -13.62 18.78
C ASP A 39 23.99 -14.69 18.00
N ARG A 40 23.50 -15.06 16.81
CA ARG A 40 24.14 -16.06 15.93
C ARG A 40 25.55 -15.65 15.49
N HIS A 41 25.74 -14.37 15.21
CA HIS A 41 27.03 -13.82 14.74
C HIS A 41 27.87 -13.22 15.88
N ALA A 42 27.47 -13.45 17.14
CA ALA A 42 28.12 -12.92 18.35
C ALA A 42 28.37 -11.39 18.31
N ILE A 43 27.48 -10.63 17.67
CA ILE A 43 27.62 -9.18 17.51
C ILE A 43 27.26 -8.48 18.81
N ARG A 44 28.21 -7.70 19.35
CA ARG A 44 28.06 -7.00 20.64
C ARG A 44 28.14 -5.47 20.55
N SER A 45 28.33 -4.93 19.36
CA SER A 45 28.42 -3.49 19.10
C SER A 45 27.28 -3.05 18.16
N PHE A 46 26.85 -1.81 18.35
CA PHE A 46 25.90 -1.14 17.45
C PHE A 46 26.67 -0.23 16.48
N ASP A 47 27.45 -0.83 15.57
CA ASP A 47 28.28 -0.14 14.58
C ASP A 47 27.87 -0.49 13.13
N ASN A 48 28.67 -0.09 12.15
CA ASN A 48 28.40 -0.40 10.74
C ASN A 48 28.49 -1.91 10.43
N GLN A 49 29.32 -2.68 11.16
CA GLN A 49 29.43 -4.12 10.95
C GLN A 49 28.12 -4.83 11.30
N LEU A 50 27.41 -4.36 12.33
CA LEU A 50 26.07 -4.86 12.63
C LEU A 50 25.12 -4.73 11.44
N VAL A 51 25.09 -3.55 10.81
CA VAL A 51 24.18 -3.28 9.69
C VAL A 51 24.52 -4.17 8.50
N ASP A 52 25.80 -4.28 8.14
CA ASP A 52 26.26 -5.12 7.03
C ASP A 52 25.94 -6.60 7.25
N ARG A 53 26.14 -7.10 8.48
CA ARG A 53 25.81 -8.48 8.86
C ARG A 53 24.31 -8.75 8.80
N ILE A 54 23.48 -7.85 9.32
CA ILE A 54 22.02 -7.95 9.24
C ILE A 54 21.57 -7.98 7.78
N VAL A 55 22.10 -7.08 6.94
CA VAL A 55 21.75 -7.02 5.51
C VAL A 55 22.12 -8.31 4.81
N THR A 56 23.33 -8.82 5.05
CA THR A 56 23.83 -10.07 4.45
C THR A 56 22.96 -11.25 4.86
N ASP A 57 22.74 -11.47 6.15
CA ASP A 57 21.96 -12.60 6.67
C ASP A 57 20.49 -12.58 6.18
N LEU A 58 19.87 -11.40 6.13
CA LEU A 58 18.52 -11.26 5.60
C LEU A 58 18.44 -11.56 4.10
N ARG A 59 19.46 -11.17 3.32
CA ARG A 59 19.55 -11.48 1.89
C ARG A 59 19.79 -12.96 1.65
N ASP A 60 20.64 -13.60 2.44
CA ASP A 60 20.90 -15.05 2.36
C ASP A 60 19.63 -15.86 2.69
N LYS A 61 18.76 -15.33 3.56
CA LYS A 61 17.40 -15.85 3.80
C LYS A 61 16.40 -15.58 2.67
N GLY A 62 16.82 -14.97 1.57
CA GLY A 62 15.97 -14.64 0.43
C GLY A 62 15.02 -13.46 0.64
N ASN A 63 15.25 -12.58 1.63
CA ASN A 63 14.41 -11.40 1.82
C ASN A 63 14.59 -10.42 0.65
N ARG A 64 13.48 -9.92 0.11
CA ARG A 64 13.50 -8.81 -0.86
C ARG A 64 14.10 -7.55 -0.21
N ASN A 65 14.77 -6.71 -0.99
CA ASN A 65 15.33 -5.43 -0.52
C ASN A 65 14.29 -4.57 0.22
N SER A 66 13.04 -4.55 -0.23
CA SER A 66 11.95 -3.83 0.46
C SER A 66 11.66 -4.36 1.88
N THR A 67 11.83 -5.65 2.10
CA THR A 67 11.64 -6.28 3.42
C THR A 67 12.84 -5.95 4.32
N VAL A 68 14.06 -6.02 3.78
CA VAL A 68 15.27 -5.63 4.49
C VAL A 68 15.20 -4.15 4.92
N ASN A 69 14.85 -3.25 4.00
CA ASN A 69 14.68 -1.82 4.28
C ASN A 69 13.67 -1.54 5.39
N ARG A 70 12.55 -2.30 5.47
CA ARG A 70 11.57 -2.17 6.57
C ARG A 70 12.15 -2.58 7.91
N LYS A 71 12.90 -3.69 7.97
CA LYS A 71 13.57 -4.16 9.20
C LYS A 71 14.65 -3.17 9.65
N LEU A 72 15.46 -2.68 8.72
CA LEU A 72 16.46 -1.63 8.98
C LEU A 72 15.82 -0.31 9.44
N ALA A 73 14.64 0.05 8.94
CA ALA A 73 13.94 1.25 9.40
C ALA A 73 13.53 1.15 10.88
N VAL A 74 13.11 -0.03 11.34
CA VAL A 74 12.80 -0.29 12.75
C VAL A 74 14.06 -0.22 13.60
N LEU A 75 15.14 -0.90 13.18
CA LEU A 75 16.43 -0.85 13.85
C LEU A 75 16.96 0.58 13.96
N SER A 76 16.96 1.32 12.85
CA SER A 76 17.41 2.71 12.78
C SER A 76 16.61 3.60 13.72
N LYS A 77 15.28 3.45 13.76
CA LYS A 77 14.42 4.22 14.69
C LYS A 77 14.75 3.93 16.15
N LEU A 78 15.01 2.67 16.49
CA LEU A 78 15.35 2.24 17.85
C LEU A 78 16.73 2.78 18.27
N LEU A 79 17.76 2.61 17.44
CA LEU A 79 19.11 3.08 17.72
C LEU A 79 19.19 4.61 17.76
N ARG A 80 18.45 5.33 16.91
CA ARG A 80 18.35 6.80 16.97
C ARG A 80 17.79 7.29 18.30
N LYS A 81 16.78 6.61 18.86
CA LYS A 81 16.26 6.94 20.19
C LYS A 81 17.31 6.67 21.27
N HIS A 82 18.02 5.55 21.17
CA HIS A 82 19.07 5.18 22.13
C HIS A 82 20.24 6.18 22.13
N HIS A 83 20.70 6.57 20.93
CA HIS A 83 21.69 7.63 20.71
C HIS A 83 21.25 8.96 21.31
N LYS A 84 20.01 9.40 21.05
CA LYS A 84 19.47 10.63 21.62
C LYS A 84 19.40 10.63 23.16
N THR A 85 19.31 9.46 23.78
CA THR A 85 19.35 9.30 25.25
C THR A 85 20.76 9.10 25.81
N GLY A 86 21.82 9.27 24.99
CA GLY A 86 23.22 9.10 25.40
C GLY A 86 23.67 7.65 25.56
N GLY A 87 22.88 6.67 25.10
CA GLY A 87 23.23 5.25 25.21
C GLY A 87 24.14 4.73 24.11
N LEU A 88 24.40 5.55 23.08
CA LEU A 88 25.25 5.22 21.96
C LEU A 88 25.98 6.50 21.53
N ASP A 89 27.30 6.43 21.34
CA ASP A 89 28.10 7.61 20.96
C ASP A 89 27.94 7.97 19.49
N ARG A 90 27.94 6.94 18.62
CA ARG A 90 27.84 7.11 17.16
C ARG A 90 26.79 6.17 16.57
N LEU A 91 25.94 6.73 15.71
CA LEU A 91 24.96 5.96 14.95
C LEU A 91 25.61 5.24 13.76
N PRO A 92 25.26 3.97 13.49
CA PRO A 92 25.56 3.31 12.24
C PRO A 92 24.95 4.04 11.04
N ASP A 93 25.58 3.91 9.88
CA ASP A 93 24.96 4.35 8.63
C ASP A 93 23.89 3.35 8.18
N PHE A 94 22.72 3.88 7.82
CA PHE A 94 21.56 3.11 7.39
C PHE A 94 21.24 3.45 5.94
N GLN A 95 21.97 2.82 5.02
CA GLN A 95 21.71 2.98 3.59
C GLN A 95 20.53 2.13 3.15
N LYS A 96 19.59 2.75 2.44
CA LYS A 96 18.47 2.02 1.83
C LYS A 96 18.98 1.22 0.65
N LEU A 97 18.64 -0.06 0.64
CA LEU A 97 18.91 -0.92 -0.50
C LEU A 97 18.01 -0.53 -1.68
N PRO A 98 18.50 -0.61 -2.92
CA PRO A 98 17.71 -0.26 -4.11
C PRO A 98 16.51 -1.21 -4.24
N GLU A 99 15.31 -0.64 -4.37
CA GLU A 99 14.08 -1.39 -4.61
C GLU A 99 13.74 -1.33 -6.10
N ARG A 100 13.60 -2.49 -6.75
CA ARG A 100 13.17 -2.52 -8.16
C ARG A 100 11.69 -2.13 -8.23
N ASN A 101 11.39 -1.06 -8.94
CA ASN A 101 10.02 -0.75 -9.38
C ASN A 101 9.67 -1.74 -10.50
N GLY A 102 9.15 -2.91 -10.14
CA GLY A 102 8.69 -3.90 -11.13
C GLY A 102 7.54 -3.35 -12.00
N ARG A 103 7.29 -4.00 -13.15
CA ARG A 103 6.10 -3.75 -13.96
C ARG A 103 4.85 -3.87 -13.08
N ILE A 104 3.96 -2.88 -13.15
CA ILE A 104 2.73 -2.91 -12.38
C ILE A 104 1.79 -3.94 -12.99
N ARG A 105 1.40 -4.93 -12.20
CA ARG A 105 0.34 -5.87 -12.54
C ARG A 105 -1.03 -5.26 -12.23
N PHE A 106 -1.93 -5.26 -13.20
CA PHE A 106 -3.34 -4.87 -13.09
C PHE A 106 -4.22 -5.83 -13.91
N LEU A 107 -5.49 -5.96 -13.55
CA LEU A 107 -6.42 -6.91 -14.17
C LEU A 107 -6.82 -6.50 -15.59
N SER A 108 -6.85 -7.47 -16.51
CA SER A 108 -7.58 -7.32 -17.76
C SER A 108 -9.10 -7.29 -17.51
N ARG A 109 -9.89 -6.94 -18.54
CA ARG A 109 -11.36 -6.95 -18.43
C ARG A 109 -11.90 -8.35 -18.19
N ASP A 110 -11.36 -9.35 -18.86
CA ASP A 110 -11.77 -10.75 -18.71
C ASP A 110 -11.40 -11.30 -17.34
N GLU A 111 -10.17 -11.03 -16.88
CA GLU A 111 -9.72 -11.44 -15.54
C GLU A 111 -10.59 -10.82 -14.45
N GLU A 112 -10.96 -9.55 -14.58
CA GLU A 112 -11.91 -8.89 -13.68
C GLU A 112 -13.27 -9.61 -13.68
N ALA A 113 -13.83 -9.86 -14.86
CA ALA A 113 -15.14 -10.51 -14.98
C ALA A 113 -15.15 -11.89 -14.32
N PHE A 114 -14.18 -12.75 -14.65
CA PHE A 114 -14.09 -14.09 -14.08
C PHE A 114 -13.83 -14.06 -12.57
N LEU A 115 -12.95 -13.18 -12.11
CA LEU A 115 -12.62 -13.07 -10.69
C LEU A 115 -13.82 -12.57 -9.88
N PHE A 116 -14.57 -11.59 -10.38
CA PHE A 116 -15.69 -10.99 -9.66
C PHE A 116 -16.87 -11.95 -9.60
N ALA A 117 -17.17 -12.65 -10.71
CA ALA A 117 -18.16 -13.73 -10.71
C ALA A 117 -17.78 -14.84 -9.72
N ALA A 118 -16.50 -15.22 -9.65
CA ALA A 118 -16.03 -16.24 -8.71
C ALA A 118 -16.09 -15.81 -7.23
N LEU A 119 -15.98 -14.50 -6.94
CA LEU A 119 -16.21 -13.94 -5.60
C LEU A 119 -17.69 -13.95 -5.24
N GLU A 120 -18.55 -13.56 -6.18
CA GLU A 120 -20.02 -13.51 -6.02
C GLU A 120 -20.63 -14.90 -5.75
N LEU A 121 -20.07 -15.95 -6.37
CA LEU A 121 -20.42 -17.34 -6.06
C LEU A 121 -20.12 -17.77 -4.61
N GLN A 122 -19.27 -17.05 -3.89
CA GLN A 122 -18.99 -17.32 -2.48
C GLN A 122 -19.83 -16.44 -1.56
N GLU A 123 -19.92 -15.15 -1.88
CA GLU A 123 -20.81 -14.21 -1.22
C GLU A 123 -21.03 -13.02 -2.16
N VAL A 124 -22.30 -12.65 -2.42
CA VAL A 124 -22.66 -11.52 -3.30
C VAL A 124 -21.96 -10.23 -2.84
N THR A 125 -21.88 -10.00 -1.53
CA THR A 125 -21.14 -8.90 -0.90
C THR A 125 -19.68 -8.81 -1.38
N TYR A 126 -19.00 -9.94 -1.62
CA TYR A 126 -17.59 -9.92 -2.05
C TYR A 126 -17.42 -9.48 -3.51
N GLY A 127 -18.35 -9.86 -4.38
CA GLY A 127 -18.41 -9.35 -5.76
C GLY A 127 -18.65 -7.85 -5.79
N ASN A 128 -19.63 -7.38 -5.01
CA ASN A 128 -19.93 -5.94 -4.88
C ASN A 128 -18.79 -5.14 -4.26
N LEU A 129 -18.13 -5.67 -3.22
CA LEU A 129 -16.94 -5.05 -2.65
C LEU A 129 -15.81 -4.93 -3.69
N ALA A 130 -15.59 -5.96 -4.50
CA ALA A 130 -14.55 -5.92 -5.53
C ALA A 130 -14.84 -4.88 -6.62
N ARG A 131 -16.10 -4.77 -7.07
CA ARG A 131 -16.58 -3.73 -8.00
C ARG A 131 -16.37 -2.33 -7.43
N PHE A 132 -16.81 -2.10 -6.19
CA PHE A 132 -16.61 -0.83 -5.51
C PHE A 132 -15.12 -0.46 -5.40
N LEU A 133 -14.26 -1.40 -5.02
CA LEU A 133 -12.82 -1.16 -4.86
C LEU A 133 -12.10 -0.86 -6.18
N VAL A 134 -12.46 -1.51 -7.29
CA VAL A 134 -11.80 -1.26 -8.58
C VAL A 134 -12.21 0.07 -9.20
N ASP A 135 -13.41 0.57 -8.90
CA ASP A 135 -13.91 1.83 -9.45
C ASP A 135 -13.57 3.05 -8.59
N THR A 136 -13.40 2.88 -7.28
CA THR A 136 -13.01 3.96 -6.36
C THR A 136 -11.52 4.00 -6.04
N GLY A 137 -10.82 2.90 -6.32
CA GLY A 137 -9.44 2.71 -5.91
C GLY A 137 -9.26 2.68 -4.38
N ALA A 138 -10.32 2.52 -3.59
CA ALA A 138 -10.22 2.46 -2.14
C ALA A 138 -9.35 1.29 -1.66
N ARG A 139 -8.74 1.43 -0.48
CA ARG A 139 -8.13 0.30 0.23
C ARG A 139 -9.25 -0.59 0.75
N VAL A 140 -8.99 -1.90 0.85
CA VAL A 140 -9.98 -2.83 1.43
C VAL A 140 -10.39 -2.40 2.84
N GLY A 141 -9.43 -1.94 3.65
CA GLY A 141 -9.71 -1.39 4.98
C GLY A 141 -10.62 -0.17 4.97
N GLU A 142 -10.42 0.75 4.03
CA GLU A 142 -11.28 1.93 3.87
C GLU A 142 -12.71 1.51 3.50
N ALA A 143 -12.87 0.58 2.55
CA ALA A 143 -14.18 0.14 2.09
C ALA A 143 -14.97 -0.66 3.15
N ILE A 144 -14.32 -1.58 3.88
CA ILE A 144 -15.03 -2.38 4.92
C ILE A 144 -15.42 -1.55 6.14
N ASN A 145 -14.75 -0.42 6.38
CA ASN A 145 -15.06 0.50 7.47
C ASN A 145 -15.93 1.70 7.03
N LEU A 146 -16.28 1.79 5.75
CA LEU A 146 -17.12 2.86 5.20
C LEU A 146 -18.52 2.80 5.82
N ARG A 147 -19.02 3.94 6.28
CA ARG A 147 -20.39 4.09 6.82
C ARG A 147 -21.30 4.75 5.81
N TRP A 148 -22.61 4.56 5.94
CA TRP A 148 -23.57 5.27 5.10
C TRP A 148 -23.50 6.79 5.28
N THR A 149 -23.17 7.26 6.48
CA THR A 149 -22.95 8.68 6.78
C THR A 149 -21.73 9.28 6.08
N ASP A 150 -20.83 8.45 5.54
CA ASP A 150 -19.67 8.90 4.77
C ASP A 150 -19.98 9.06 3.27
N ILE A 151 -21.21 8.71 2.86
CA ILE A 151 -21.67 8.76 1.46
C ILE A 151 -22.73 9.86 1.33
N HIS A 152 -22.44 10.86 0.52
CA HIS A 152 -23.32 11.99 0.26
C HIS A 152 -23.55 12.11 -1.25
N GLY A 153 -24.80 11.90 -1.68
CA GLY A 153 -25.13 11.80 -3.10
C GLY A 153 -24.28 10.71 -3.78
N GLU A 154 -23.57 11.09 -4.83
CA GLU A 154 -22.71 10.21 -5.62
C GLU A 154 -21.24 10.26 -5.17
N THR A 155 -20.97 10.68 -3.93
CA THR A 155 -19.59 10.82 -3.43
C THR A 155 -19.40 10.04 -2.14
N ALA A 156 -18.33 9.24 -2.07
CA ALA A 156 -17.89 8.57 -0.85
C ALA A 156 -16.65 9.27 -0.26
N THR A 157 -16.66 9.50 1.06
CA THR A 157 -15.54 10.11 1.78
C THR A 157 -14.79 9.06 2.60
N PHE A 158 -13.47 8.98 2.42
CA PHE A 158 -12.59 8.08 3.15
C PHE A 158 -11.76 8.88 4.16
N TRP A 159 -12.07 8.69 5.44
CA TRP A 159 -11.51 9.44 6.56
C TRP A 159 -10.16 8.93 7.09
N GLU A 160 -9.55 7.91 6.48
CA GLU A 160 -8.41 7.19 7.09
C GLU A 160 -7.21 8.12 7.41
N THR A 161 -7.00 8.39 8.71
CA THR A 161 -5.84 9.12 9.24
C THR A 161 -4.92 8.24 10.11
N LYS A 162 -3.63 8.24 9.77
CA LYS A 162 -2.51 8.44 10.73
C LYS A 162 -1.29 9.16 10.10
N ALA A 163 -1.41 9.57 8.82
CA ALA A 163 -0.50 10.48 8.10
C ALA A 163 -1.06 10.87 6.70
N HIS A 164 -2.38 10.76 6.48
CA HIS A 164 -3.04 10.97 5.19
C HIS A 164 -4.25 11.89 5.39
N THR A 165 -4.41 12.84 4.47
CA THR A 165 -5.56 13.75 4.41
C THR A 165 -6.80 12.96 4.00
N PRO A 166 -7.99 13.21 4.61
CA PRO A 166 -9.24 12.67 4.12
C PRO A 166 -9.42 12.96 2.62
N ARG A 167 -10.11 12.08 1.91
CA ARG A 167 -10.43 12.30 0.49
C ARG A 167 -11.86 11.91 0.19
N SER A 168 -12.48 12.66 -0.71
CA SER A 168 -13.80 12.37 -1.26
C SER A 168 -13.65 11.95 -2.71
N VAL A 169 -14.33 10.88 -3.09
CA VAL A 169 -14.22 10.25 -4.41
C VAL A 169 -15.62 10.16 -5.03
N PRO A 170 -15.83 10.77 -6.21
CA PRO A 170 -17.04 10.56 -6.99
C PRO A 170 -17.19 9.09 -7.39
N LEU A 171 -18.42 8.58 -7.33
CA LEU A 171 -18.74 7.18 -7.58
C LEU A 171 -19.28 7.02 -9.01
N THR A 172 -18.77 6.02 -9.71
CA THR A 172 -19.36 5.55 -10.97
C THR A 172 -20.71 4.87 -10.72
N ASP A 173 -21.59 4.80 -11.72
CA ASP A 173 -22.86 4.04 -11.66
C ASP A 173 -22.67 2.61 -11.18
N ARG A 174 -21.60 1.94 -11.64
CA ARG A 174 -21.27 0.58 -11.22
C ARG A 174 -20.93 0.46 -9.73
N ALA A 175 -20.28 1.48 -9.18
CA ALA A 175 -19.99 1.55 -7.75
C ALA A 175 -21.25 1.89 -6.94
N LEU A 176 -22.11 2.78 -7.43
CA LEU A 176 -23.39 3.10 -6.82
C LEU A 176 -24.30 1.87 -6.75
N LEU A 177 -24.41 1.11 -7.84
CA LEU A 177 -25.16 -0.15 -7.88
C LEU A 177 -24.59 -1.19 -6.90
N ALA A 178 -23.26 -1.28 -6.79
CA ALA A 178 -22.62 -2.16 -5.81
C ALA A 178 -22.96 -1.76 -4.36
N LEU A 179 -23.14 -0.48 -4.07
CA LEU A 179 -23.62 0.01 -2.78
C LEU A 179 -25.12 -0.26 -2.58
N GLU A 180 -25.93 -0.08 -3.62
CA GLU A 180 -27.38 -0.30 -3.57
C GLU A 180 -27.74 -1.73 -3.18
N HIS A 181 -27.04 -2.72 -3.73
CA HIS A 181 -27.19 -4.12 -3.35
C HIS A 181 -26.86 -4.42 -1.88
N GLN A 182 -26.28 -3.46 -1.15
CA GLN A 182 -25.91 -3.60 0.25
C GLN A 182 -26.77 -2.76 1.21
N ARG A 183 -27.83 -2.09 0.73
CA ARG A 183 -28.65 -1.16 1.54
C ARG A 183 -29.27 -1.77 2.78
N SER A 184 -29.48 -3.08 2.81
CA SER A 184 -29.98 -3.80 4.00
C SER A 184 -28.98 -3.85 5.16
N MET A 185 -27.71 -3.50 4.94
CA MET A 185 -26.67 -3.47 5.98
C MET A 185 -26.78 -2.16 6.79
N ALA A 186 -27.08 -2.23 8.09
CA ALA A 186 -27.36 -1.01 8.87
C ALA A 186 -26.16 -0.04 9.05
N LEU A 187 -24.96 -0.54 9.31
CA LEU A 187 -23.82 0.31 9.67
C LEU A 187 -23.12 0.95 8.46
N GLY A 188 -23.14 0.27 7.33
CA GLY A 188 -22.42 0.63 6.12
C GLY A 188 -22.43 -0.51 5.10
N PRO A 189 -22.09 -0.22 3.83
CA PRO A 189 -22.26 -1.16 2.72
C PRO A 189 -21.51 -2.48 2.90
N PHE A 190 -20.35 -2.47 3.57
CA PHE A 190 -19.50 -3.66 3.70
C PHE A 190 -19.17 -4.00 5.15
N ALA A 191 -19.96 -3.50 6.11
CA ALA A 191 -19.65 -3.57 7.54
C ALA A 191 -19.56 -5.00 8.11
N LYS A 192 -20.20 -5.99 7.46
CA LYS A 192 -20.11 -7.42 7.85
C LYS A 192 -18.87 -8.12 7.29
N VAL A 193 -18.17 -7.50 6.33
CA VAL A 193 -17.00 -8.11 5.70
C VAL A 193 -15.81 -8.05 6.63
N ARG A 194 -15.32 -9.23 7.03
CA ARG A 194 -14.04 -9.36 7.73
C ARG A 194 -12.92 -9.62 6.73
N TYR A 195 -11.84 -8.84 6.80
CA TYR A 195 -10.72 -8.96 5.88
C TYR A 195 -10.13 -10.39 5.75
N PRO A 196 -9.94 -11.18 6.84
CA PRO A 196 -9.47 -12.56 6.70
C PRO A 196 -10.40 -13.44 5.87
N ASN A 197 -11.73 -13.28 6.03
CA ASN A 197 -12.73 -14.04 5.29
C ASN A 197 -12.72 -13.66 3.81
N PHE A 198 -12.72 -12.35 3.52
CA PHE A 198 -12.59 -11.85 2.15
C PHE A 198 -11.29 -12.31 1.49
N ARG A 199 -10.17 -12.32 2.22
CA ARG A 199 -8.88 -12.82 1.71
C ARG A 199 -8.94 -14.31 1.38
N ASN A 200 -9.60 -15.12 2.21
CA ASN A 200 -9.78 -16.54 1.92
C ASN A 200 -10.69 -16.76 0.71
N ALA A 201 -11.77 -15.97 0.58
CA ALA A 201 -12.62 -15.99 -0.60
C ALA A 201 -11.87 -15.58 -1.87
N TRP A 202 -11.02 -14.56 -1.78
CA TRP A 202 -10.15 -14.12 -2.86
C TRP A 202 -9.22 -15.24 -3.35
N ILE A 203 -8.59 -15.99 -2.44
CA ILE A 203 -7.72 -17.11 -2.83
C ILE A 203 -8.49 -18.17 -3.62
N LYS A 204 -9.70 -18.53 -3.17
CA LYS A 204 -10.58 -19.47 -3.87
C LYS A 204 -11.04 -18.93 -5.23
N ALA A 205 -11.42 -17.65 -5.30
CA ALA A 205 -11.85 -17.00 -6.52
C ALA A 205 -10.71 -16.92 -7.55
N ARG A 206 -9.50 -16.55 -7.11
CA ARG A 206 -8.28 -16.54 -7.92
C ARG A 206 -7.98 -17.92 -8.52
N LYS A 207 -8.18 -19.00 -7.75
CA LYS A 207 -8.04 -20.37 -8.24
C LYS A 207 -9.06 -20.68 -9.33
N ARG A 208 -10.32 -20.31 -9.13
CA ARG A 208 -11.39 -20.53 -10.11
C ARG A 208 -11.18 -19.72 -11.40
N ALA A 209 -10.64 -18.52 -11.30
CA ALA A 209 -10.31 -17.66 -12.44
C ALA A 209 -9.01 -18.05 -13.17
N GLY A 210 -8.32 -19.14 -12.77
CA GLY A 210 -7.05 -19.55 -13.40
C GLY A 210 -5.86 -18.64 -13.06
N LEU A 211 -5.97 -17.78 -12.05
CA LEU A 211 -4.97 -16.76 -11.69
C LEU A 211 -4.07 -17.17 -10.51
N SER A 212 -4.10 -18.45 -10.11
CA SER A 212 -3.41 -18.93 -8.91
C SER A 212 -1.89 -18.82 -8.96
N SER A 213 -1.30 -18.91 -10.15
CA SER A 213 0.14 -18.86 -10.38
C SER A 213 0.72 -17.46 -10.25
N ASP A 214 -0.11 -16.41 -10.37
CA ASP A 214 0.34 -15.02 -10.26
C ASP A 214 0.26 -14.52 -8.80
N PRO A 215 1.40 -14.35 -8.10
CA PRO A 215 1.40 -13.91 -6.71
C PRO A 215 1.01 -12.43 -6.55
N GLN A 216 0.94 -11.65 -7.64
CA GLN A 216 0.57 -10.24 -7.62
C GLN A 216 -0.95 -10.02 -7.66
N VAL A 217 -1.73 -11.04 -8.01
CA VAL A 217 -3.20 -11.01 -7.99
C VAL A 217 -3.70 -11.20 -6.55
N VAL A 218 -3.44 -10.19 -5.72
CA VAL A 218 -3.94 -10.04 -4.34
C VAL A 218 -4.96 -8.89 -4.30
N PRO A 219 -5.81 -8.75 -3.26
CA PRO A 219 -6.89 -7.74 -3.28
C PRO A 219 -6.46 -6.31 -3.60
N HIS A 220 -5.23 -5.92 -3.26
CA HIS A 220 -4.71 -4.59 -3.60
C HIS A 220 -4.55 -4.35 -5.12
N ILE A 221 -4.58 -5.41 -5.94
CA ILE A 221 -4.60 -5.30 -7.40
C ILE A 221 -5.80 -4.49 -7.89
N LEU A 222 -6.95 -4.50 -7.18
CA LEU A 222 -8.13 -3.71 -7.58
C LEU A 222 -7.81 -2.21 -7.63
N ARG A 223 -7.05 -1.73 -6.65
CA ARG A 223 -6.56 -0.34 -6.63
C ARG A 223 -5.50 -0.09 -7.69
N HIS A 224 -4.61 -1.06 -7.95
CA HIS A 224 -3.67 -0.95 -9.07
C HIS A 224 -4.39 -0.89 -10.43
N THR A 225 -5.47 -1.65 -10.59
CA THR A 225 -6.32 -1.65 -11.79
C THR A 225 -7.03 -0.32 -11.96
N CYS A 226 -7.59 0.25 -10.89
CA CYS A 226 -8.15 1.61 -10.90
C CYS A 226 -7.13 2.62 -11.42
N ALA A 227 -5.95 2.67 -10.78
CA ALA A 227 -4.88 3.60 -11.12
C ALA A 227 -4.37 3.41 -12.56
N SER A 228 -4.21 2.16 -12.99
CA SER A 228 -3.73 1.83 -14.33
C SER A 228 -4.73 2.25 -15.40
N ARG A 229 -6.03 2.02 -15.17
CA ARG A 229 -7.09 2.45 -16.10
C ARG A 229 -7.18 3.96 -16.20
N LEU A 230 -7.11 4.68 -15.09
CA LEU A 230 -7.09 6.15 -15.11
C LEU A 230 -5.88 6.67 -15.92
N ALA A 231 -4.69 6.10 -15.70
CA ALA A 231 -3.50 6.46 -16.45
C ALA A 231 -3.65 6.15 -17.95
N GLN A 232 -4.14 4.95 -18.29
CA GLN A 232 -4.40 4.53 -19.68
C GLN A 232 -5.45 5.40 -20.38
N SER A 233 -6.40 5.96 -19.63
CA SER A 233 -7.37 6.92 -20.14
C SER A 233 -6.83 8.34 -20.28
N GLY A 234 -5.54 8.58 -20.00
CA GLY A 234 -4.90 9.89 -20.13
C GLY A 234 -5.21 10.85 -18.98
N VAL A 235 -5.72 10.36 -17.84
CA VAL A 235 -5.96 11.22 -16.68
C VAL A 235 -4.62 11.70 -16.11
N ASP A 236 -4.55 13.01 -15.87
CA ASP A 236 -3.37 13.66 -15.30
C ASP A 236 -2.92 12.99 -13.99
N ILE A 237 -1.60 12.85 -13.83
CA ILE A 237 -1.00 12.09 -12.73
C ILE A 237 -1.29 12.69 -11.35
N LYS A 238 -1.47 14.02 -11.27
CA LYS A 238 -1.81 14.73 -10.04
C LYS A 238 -3.27 14.47 -9.66
N ARG A 239 -4.18 14.46 -10.64
CA ARG A 239 -5.58 14.03 -10.42
C ARG A 239 -5.66 12.58 -9.94
N ILE A 240 -4.90 11.67 -10.54
CA ILE A 240 -4.83 10.26 -10.08
C ILE A 240 -4.29 10.18 -8.64
N GLN A 241 -3.27 10.99 -8.31
CA GLN A 241 -2.71 11.05 -6.95
C GLN A 241 -3.79 11.43 -5.93
N GLU A 242 -4.60 12.44 -6.23
CA GLU A 242 -5.67 12.94 -5.37
C GLU A 242 -6.81 11.94 -5.24
N PHE A 243 -7.30 11.41 -6.37
CA PHE A 243 -8.36 10.40 -6.41
C PHE A 243 -8.01 9.17 -5.56
N LEU A 244 -6.76 8.70 -5.66
CA LEU A 244 -6.30 7.55 -4.90
C LEU A 244 -5.90 7.94 -3.45
N GLY A 245 -5.59 9.19 -3.15
CA GLY A 245 -5.03 9.59 -1.85
C GLY A 245 -3.60 9.11 -1.64
N HIS A 246 -2.76 9.21 -2.66
CA HIS A 246 -1.33 8.92 -2.54
C HIS A 246 -0.59 10.08 -1.86
N LYS A 247 0.15 9.77 -0.79
CA LYS A 247 0.90 10.78 -0.02
C LYS A 247 1.99 11.48 -0.81
N THR A 248 2.65 10.76 -1.70
CA THR A 248 3.73 11.31 -2.51
C THR A 248 3.45 11.03 -3.98
N LEU A 249 3.86 11.96 -4.83
CA LEU A 249 3.71 11.80 -6.28
C LEU A 249 4.48 10.57 -6.78
N ALA A 250 5.62 10.23 -6.17
CA ALA A 250 6.39 9.02 -6.46
C ALA A 250 5.56 7.72 -6.41
N MET A 251 4.55 7.64 -5.53
CA MET A 251 3.66 6.47 -5.48
C MET A 251 2.76 6.35 -6.71
N THR A 252 2.36 7.48 -7.30
CA THR A 252 1.52 7.55 -8.49
C THR A 252 2.35 7.46 -9.77
N LEU A 253 3.56 8.03 -9.79
CA LEU A 253 4.47 7.99 -10.96
C LEU A 253 4.77 6.58 -11.44
N ARG A 254 4.61 5.56 -10.58
CA ARG A 254 4.71 4.15 -10.98
C ARG A 254 3.74 3.80 -12.14
N TYR A 255 2.61 4.48 -12.29
CA TYR A 255 1.64 4.28 -13.39
C TYR A 255 1.87 5.20 -14.60
N ALA A 256 2.77 6.19 -14.52
CA ALA A 256 2.91 7.22 -15.55
C ALA A 256 3.29 6.65 -16.93
N HIS A 257 4.05 5.56 -16.97
CA HIS A 257 4.43 4.86 -18.20
C HIS A 257 3.24 4.22 -18.95
N LEU A 258 2.06 4.15 -18.33
CA LEU A 258 0.84 3.65 -18.96
C LEU A 258 0.05 4.76 -19.68
N ALA A 259 0.43 6.03 -19.50
CA ALA A 259 -0.26 7.15 -20.10
C ALA A 259 -0.01 7.18 -21.63
N PRO A 260 -1.07 7.13 -22.46
CA PRO A 260 -0.92 7.20 -23.90
C PRO A 260 -0.43 8.59 -24.31
N ARG A 261 0.56 8.65 -25.22
CA ARG A 261 0.92 9.89 -25.94
C ARG A 261 1.08 11.13 -25.03
N HIS A 262 1.72 10.93 -23.88
CA HIS A 262 1.75 11.93 -22.79
C HIS A 262 2.41 13.27 -23.14
N LEU A 263 3.16 13.34 -24.25
CA LEU A 263 3.79 14.57 -24.74
C LEU A 263 3.01 15.25 -25.87
N ASP A 264 2.11 14.55 -26.56
CA ASP A 264 1.37 15.09 -27.70
C ASP A 264 0.50 16.28 -27.27
N VAL A 265 -0.08 16.20 -26.06
CA VAL A 265 -0.84 17.30 -25.45
C VAL A 265 0.00 18.56 -25.27
N CYS A 266 1.31 18.44 -25.07
CA CYS A 266 2.22 19.58 -24.98
C CYS A 266 2.44 20.20 -26.37
N VAL A 267 2.60 19.37 -27.39
CA VAL A 267 2.74 19.84 -28.78
C VAL A 267 1.47 20.54 -29.24
N ASP A 268 0.29 19.96 -28.98
CA ASP A 268 -1.01 20.55 -29.32
C ASP A 268 -1.21 21.91 -28.64
N ALA A 269 -0.85 22.03 -27.37
CA ALA A 269 -0.94 23.28 -26.63
C ALA A 269 -0.05 24.38 -27.21
N LEU A 270 1.20 24.05 -27.56
CA LEU A 270 2.13 25.00 -28.16
C LEU A 270 1.70 25.42 -29.57
N ASN A 271 1.24 24.47 -30.40
CA ASN A 271 0.71 24.76 -31.73
C ASN A 271 -0.50 25.71 -31.66
N LYS A 272 -1.39 25.50 -30.70
CA LYS A 272 -2.56 26.36 -30.51
C LYS A 272 -2.16 27.79 -30.14
N LEU A 273 -1.12 27.98 -29.33
CA LEU A 273 -0.61 29.31 -28.99
C LEU A 273 0.01 30.00 -30.21
N ALA A 274 0.86 29.29 -30.97
CA ALA A 274 1.47 29.84 -32.18
C ALA A 274 0.43 30.26 -33.24
N GLN A 275 -0.69 29.54 -33.34
CA GLN A 275 -1.80 29.89 -34.23
C GLN A 275 -2.56 31.15 -33.80
N LEU A 276 -2.68 31.39 -32.49
CA LEU A 276 -3.31 32.61 -31.97
C LEU A 276 -2.43 33.84 -32.21
N GLU A 277 -1.12 33.70 -32.03
CA GLU A 277 -0.14 34.77 -32.32
C GLU A 277 -0.06 35.11 -33.82
N ALA A 278 -0.27 34.14 -34.71
CA ALA A 278 -0.29 34.38 -36.15
C ALA A 278 -1.60 35.01 -36.67
N ALA A 279 -2.62 35.11 -35.82
CA ALA A 279 -3.92 35.69 -36.14
C ALA A 279 -4.11 37.13 -35.60
N GLU A 280 -3.13 37.65 -34.86
CA GLU A 280 -2.99 39.06 -34.44
C GLU A 280 -2.09 39.85 -35.39
#